data_AF-A0A2E7DLG3-F1
#
_entry.id   AF-A0A2E7DLG3-F1
#
_cell.length_a   1.000
_cell.length_b   1.000
_cell.length_c   1.000
_cell.angle_alpha   90.00
_cell.angle_beta   90.00
_cell.angle_gamma   90.00
#
_symmetry.space_group_name_H-M   'P 1'
#
loop_
_entity.id
_entity.type
_entity.pdbx_description
1 polymer ?
#
loop_
_entity_poly.entity_id
_entity_poly.type
_entity_poly.pdbx_seq_one_letter_code
_entity_poly.pdbx_strand_id
1 'polypeptide(L)' 'MPYINGLFATQAQRLALKQTFKFIQKNDDAPYHFAKPSYREFLGSVQGMIGDRSCLMVPFYNTWLGIEPDGYTHS' A
#
# COMPACT_ATOMS: atom_id res chain seq x y z
N MET A 1 -10.71 -0.83 -11.98
CA MET A 1 -9.73 -1.85 -12.42
C MET A 1 -9.27 -2.64 -11.21
N PRO A 2 -9.29 -3.98 -11.25
CA PRO A 2 -8.89 -4.81 -10.10
C PRO A 2 -7.38 -4.95 -9.95
N TYR A 3 -6.60 -4.32 -10.83
CA TYR A 3 -5.15 -4.42 -10.84
C TYR A 3 -4.47 -3.14 -10.37
N ILE A 4 -3.40 -3.29 -9.59
CA ILE A 4 -2.49 -2.23 -9.14
C ILE A 4 -1.09 -2.69 -9.48
N ASN A 5 -0.38 -1.95 -10.34
CA ASN A 5 0.97 -2.32 -10.76
C ASN A 5 1.08 -3.77 -11.32
N GLY A 6 0.03 -4.24 -12.02
CA GLY A 6 -0.06 -5.61 -12.52
C GLY A 6 -0.46 -6.67 -11.48
N LEU A 7 -0.60 -6.30 -10.20
CA LEU A 7 -1.03 -7.17 -9.11
C LEU A 7 -2.55 -7.18 -8.98
N PHE A 8 -3.14 -8.34 -8.74
CA PHE A 8 -4.56 -8.40 -8.41
C PHE A 8 -4.79 -7.84 -7.00
N ALA A 9 -5.70 -6.88 -6.88
CA ALA A 9 -6.07 -6.25 -5.62
C ALA A 9 -7.59 -6.36 -5.41
N THR A 10 -8.02 -6.96 -4.30
CA THR A 10 -9.44 -7.04 -3.92
C THR A 10 -10.02 -5.65 -3.64
N GLN A 11 -11.34 -5.55 -3.51
CA GLN A 11 -11.96 -4.29 -3.10
C GLN A 11 -11.48 -3.81 -1.73
N ALA A 12 -11.34 -4.75 -0.78
CA ALA A 12 -10.87 -4.43 0.57
C ALA A 12 -9.42 -3.94 0.56
N GLN A 13 -8.54 -4.61 -0.20
CA GLN A 13 -7.15 -4.16 -0.39
C GLN A 13 -7.07 -2.76 -1.01
N ARG A 14 -7.88 -2.46 -2.03
CA ARG A 14 -7.92 -1.11 -2.63
C ARG A 14 -8.36 -0.03 -1.64
N LEU A 15 -9.28 -0.36 -0.75
CA LEU A 15 -9.72 0.56 0.31
C LEU A 15 -8.62 0.78 1.34
N ALA A 16 -7.99 -0.30 1.82
CA ALA A 16 -6.87 -0.25 2.75
C ALA A 16 -5.71 0.56 2.16
N LEU A 17 -5.31 0.31 0.90
CA LEU A 17 -4.27 1.09 0.20
C LEU A 17 -4.57 2.59 0.19
N LYS A 18 -5.82 2.98 -0.07
CA LYS A 18 -6.22 4.39 -0.07
C LYS A 18 -6.16 4.99 1.33
N GLN A 19 -6.49 4.21 2.36
CA GLN A 19 -6.39 4.65 3.76
C GLN A 19 -4.92 4.77 4.19
N THR A 20 -4.07 3.79 3.87
CA THR A 20 -2.63 3.82 4.12
C THR A 20 -1.98 5.02 3.45
N PHE A 21 -2.31 5.29 2.18
CA PHE A 21 -1.81 6.48 1.49
C PHE A 21 -2.21 7.78 2.21
N LYS A 22 -3.48 7.92 2.60
CA LYS A 22 -3.94 9.10 3.37
C LYS A 22 -3.21 9.23 4.70
N PHE A 23 -2.92 8.11 5.37
CA PHE A 23 -2.15 8.11 6.61
C PHE A 23 -0.72 8.62 6.38
N ILE A 24 -0.04 8.11 5.35
CA ILE A 24 1.30 8.57 4.93
C ILE A 24 1.32 10.06 4.62
N GLN A 25 0.30 10.57 3.92
CA GLN A 25 0.21 11.99 3.58
C GLN A 25 -0.07 12.89 4.80
N LYS A 26 -0.81 12.39 5.79
CA LYS A 26 -1.21 13.18 6.98
C LYS A 26 -0.12 13.20 8.06
N ASN A 27 0.74 12.19 8.12
CA ASN A 27 1.75 12.13 9.17
C ASN A 27 2.93 13.06 8.83
N ASP A 28 2.95 14.21 9.49
CA ASP A 28 4.06 15.16 9.39
C ASP A 28 5.26 14.76 10.27
N ASP A 29 5.06 13.83 11.22
CA ASP A 29 6.10 13.26 12.07
C ASP A 29 6.83 12.06 11.42
N ALA A 30 6.55 11.80 10.14
CA ALA A 30 7.30 10.81 9.38
C ALA A 30 8.81 11.13 9.44
N PRO A 31 9.70 10.11 9.52
CA PRO A 31 11.13 10.36 9.60
C PRO A 31 11.56 11.32 8.47
N TYR A 32 12.42 12.29 8.78
CA TYR A 32 12.84 13.43 7.94
C TYR A 32 13.28 13.08 6.49
N HIS A 33 13.49 11.78 6.20
CA HIS A 33 13.88 11.24 4.90
C HIS A 33 12.72 10.69 4.04
N PHE A 34 11.49 10.65 4.55
CA PHE A 34 10.34 10.13 3.81
C PHE A 34 9.70 11.23 2.96
N ALA A 35 10.18 11.40 1.73
CA ALA A 35 9.48 12.23 0.75
C ALA A 35 8.07 11.68 0.54
N LYS A 36 7.04 12.50 0.74
CA LYS A 36 5.63 12.11 0.56
C LYS A 36 5.39 11.80 -0.92
N PRO A 37 5.16 10.54 -1.32
CA PRO A 37 4.98 10.20 -2.73
C PRO A 37 3.63 10.72 -3.23
N SER A 38 3.51 10.95 -4.53
CA SER A 38 2.20 11.05 -5.18
C SER A 38 1.47 9.70 -5.10
N TYR A 39 0.16 9.70 -5.31
CA TYR A 39 -0.62 8.46 -5.28
C TYR A 39 -0.16 7.46 -6.35
N ARG A 40 0.29 7.95 -7.52
CA ARG A 40 0.79 7.10 -8.60
C ARG A 40 2.11 6.44 -8.23
N GLU A 41 3.02 7.17 -7.61
CA GLU A 41 4.30 6.63 -7.13
C GLU A 41 4.09 5.62 -6.00
N PHE A 42 3.17 5.90 -5.07
CA PHE A 42 2.76 4.97 -4.03
C PHE A 42 2.21 3.66 -4.61
N LEU A 43 1.33 3.73 -5.61
CA LEU A 43 0.81 2.52 -6.25
C LEU A 43 1.90 1.74 -7.00
N GLY A 44 2.91 2.42 -7.54
CA GLY A 44 4.05 1.80 -8.21
C GLY A 44 5.03 1.10 -7.26
N SER A 45 5.01 1.44 -5.97
CA SER A 45 5.84 0.79 -4.94
C SER A 45 5.15 -0.38 -4.23
N VAL A 46 3.87 -0.64 -4.52
CA VAL A 46 3.15 -1.80 -4.00
C VAL A 46 3.75 -3.08 -4.59
N GLN A 47 4.07 -4.02 -3.72
CA GLN A 47 4.59 -5.35 -4.05
C GLN A 47 3.59 -6.44 -3.68
N GLY A 48 3.70 -7.61 -4.29
CA GLY A 48 2.83 -8.76 -4.07
C GLY A 48 3.15 -9.90 -5.03
N MET A 49 2.47 -11.03 -4.89
CA MET A 49 2.62 -12.13 -5.85
C MET A 49 1.75 -11.88 -7.08
N ILE A 50 2.37 -12.02 -8.26
CA ILE A 50 1.68 -11.82 -9.54
C ILE A 50 0.70 -12.99 -9.77
N GLY A 51 -0.56 -12.65 -10.05
CA GLY A 51 -1.59 -13.64 -10.44
C GLY A 51 -2.29 -14.35 -9.28
N ASP A 52 -1.94 -14.04 -8.03
CA ASP A 52 -2.57 -14.63 -6.84
C ASP A 52 -3.35 -13.58 -6.03
N ARG A 53 -4.37 -14.02 -5.28
CA ARG A 53 -5.05 -13.20 -4.27
C ARG A 53 -4.22 -13.21 -2.99
N SER A 54 -2.99 -12.74 -3.08
CA SER A 54 -2.03 -12.74 -1.98
C SER A 54 -2.10 -11.45 -1.16
N CYS A 55 -1.41 -11.44 -0.03
CA CYS A 55 -1.06 -10.22 0.69
C CYS A 55 -0.33 -9.23 -0.24
N LEU A 56 -0.65 -7.94 -0.11
CA LEU A 56 0.06 -6.84 -0.75
C LEU A 56 0.98 -6.17 0.27
N MET A 57 2.22 -5.92 -0.13
CA MET A 57 3.22 -5.25 0.70
C MET A 57 3.35 -3.80 0.26
N VAL A 58 3.22 -2.86 1.19
CA VAL A 58 3.37 -1.43 0.93
C VAL A 58 4.41 -0.77 1.82
N PRO A 59 5.18 0.19 1.30
CA PRO A 59 6.12 0.94 2.12
C PRO A 59 5.39 1.82 3.14
N PHE A 60 5.81 1.75 4.40
CA PHE A 60 5.23 2.47 5.52
C PHE A 60 6.32 2.86 6.54
N TYR A 61 6.76 4.13 6.56
CA TYR A 61 7.79 4.67 7.48
C TYR A 61 8.95 3.73 7.83
N ASN A 62 9.85 3.49 6.88
CA ASN A 62 11.02 2.60 7.02
C ASN A 62 10.70 1.11 7.29
N THR A 63 9.43 0.71 7.28
CA THR A 63 9.01 -0.69 7.26
C THR A 63 8.10 -0.97 6.06
N TRP A 64 7.67 -2.22 5.97
CA TRP A 64 6.60 -2.66 5.10
C TRP A 64 5.33 -2.92 5.91
N LEU A 65 4.18 -2.71 5.29
CA LEU A 65 2.87 -3.04 5.82
C LEU A 65 2.24 -4.06 4.86
N GLY A 66 1.91 -5.23 5.38
CA GLY A 66 1.11 -6.24 4.69
C GLY A 66 -0.37 -5.87 4.70
N ILE A 67 -1.06 -6.08 3.58
CA ILE A 67 -2.50 -5.91 3.42
C ILE A 67 -3.08 -7.21 2.85
N GLU A 68 -3.78 -7.95 3.69
CA GLU A 68 -4.41 -9.21 3.34
C GLU A 68 -5.59 -9.02 2.36
N PRO A 69 -6.04 -10.09 1.67
CA PRO A 69 -7.14 -10.02 0.71
C PRO A 69 -8.46 -9.48 1.28
N ASP A 70 -8.69 -9.61 2.59
CA ASP A 70 -9.84 -9.09 3.34
C ASP A 70 -9.66 -7.63 3.80
N GLY A 71 -8.49 -7.03 3.57
CA GLY A 71 -8.14 -5.67 3.95
C GLY A 71 -7.52 -5.54 5.34
N TYR A 72 -7.30 -6.64 6.07
CA TYR A 72 -6.57 -6.60 7.33
C TYR A 72 -5.11 -6.16 7.09
N THR A 73 -4.63 -5.21 7.90
CA THR A 73 -3.27 -4.68 7.79
C THR A 73 -2.40 -5.11 8.96
N HIS A 74 -1.19 -5.59 8.69
CA HIS A 74 -0.20 -5.98 9.70
C HIS A 74 1.21 -5.56 9.28
N SER A 75 2.08 -5.31 10.26
CA SER A 75 3.50 -5.03 10.05
C SER A 75 4.32 -6.30 9.89
#